data_AF-A0A6G0Q4D4-F1
#
_entry.id   AF-A0A6G0Q4D4-F1
#
_cell.length_a   1.000
_cell.length_b   1.000
_cell.length_c   1.000
_cell.angle_alpha   90.00
_cell.angle_beta   90.00
_cell.angle_gamma   90.00
#
_symmetry.space_group_name_H-M   'P 1'
#
loop_
_entity.id
_entity.type
_entity.pdbx_description
1 polymer ?
#
loop_
_entity_poly.entity_id
_entity_poly.type
_entity_poly.pdbx_seq_one_letter_code
_entity_poly.pdbx_strand_id
1 'polypeptide(L)'
;MPSTPNKRHVWTVLVRAYPADDGNMLIEAMKPSKITKSQLTACNVCNLAVPHKMRVRERRCRDKACKEVSAGKPCAWYCKTQECQKLHLMTVAERGEHLTPRRGVEPVRMTAAMKAFATDLAAQGLKPSRIRNGMMTRFSLDHETLPSLQVVQRFVNHYTRSRLRNNDFIDEATNDIWEAGFTGGEADDAPFTFSWRMTADGKPWVGRGTDEDPFLVGISTKNLLRKAERDPASFILHMDATFKLSQAWYPVFVVSVSDSNRTFHLLAIFISSQRKEEHYTEALCALRRVYM
;
A
#
# COMPACT_ATOMS: atom_id res chain seq x y z
N MET A 1 -38.76 -32.44 -38.01
CA MET A 1 -37.87 -31.26 -38.05
C MET A 1 -36.45 -31.73 -37.78
N PRO A 2 -35.48 -31.52 -38.70
CA PRO A 2 -34.12 -31.97 -38.47
C PRO A 2 -33.48 -31.14 -37.36
N SER A 3 -32.89 -31.81 -36.39
CA SER A 3 -32.09 -31.20 -35.32
C SER A 3 -30.93 -30.41 -35.93
N THR A 4 -30.87 -29.12 -35.63
CA THR A 4 -29.75 -28.26 -36.00
C THR A 4 -28.46 -28.83 -35.42
N PRO A 5 -27.40 -29.03 -36.22
CA PRO A 5 -26.14 -29.57 -35.72
C PRO A 5 -25.54 -28.60 -34.71
N ASN A 6 -25.14 -29.11 -33.56
CA ASN A 6 -24.47 -28.36 -32.51
C ASN A 6 -23.13 -27.83 -33.06
N LYS A 7 -23.10 -26.60 -33.58
CA LYS A 7 -21.88 -25.93 -34.04
C LYS A 7 -20.92 -25.85 -32.85
N ARG A 8 -19.97 -26.79 -32.75
CA ARG A 8 -18.82 -26.67 -31.85
C ARG A 8 -18.11 -25.38 -32.22
N HIS A 9 -18.29 -24.34 -31.42
CA HIS A 9 -17.61 -23.06 -31.62
C HIS A 9 -16.10 -23.30 -31.60
N VAL A 10 -15.46 -23.18 -32.77
CA VAL A 10 -14.02 -23.34 -32.98
C VAL A 10 -13.29 -22.22 -32.25
N TRP A 11 -12.19 -22.57 -31.59
CA TRP A 11 -11.31 -21.59 -30.95
C TRP A 11 -10.26 -21.11 -31.94
N THR A 12 -10.19 -19.80 -32.15
CA THR A 12 -9.13 -19.16 -32.93
C THR A 12 -7.96 -18.86 -32.01
N VAL A 13 -6.78 -19.40 -32.31
CA VAL A 13 -5.55 -19.14 -31.53
C VAL A 13 -4.99 -17.78 -31.94
N LEU A 14 -4.83 -16.88 -30.95
CA LEU A 14 -4.28 -15.55 -31.16
C LEU A 14 -2.76 -15.54 -30.97
N VAL A 15 -2.28 -16.21 -29.92
CA VAL A 15 -0.85 -16.44 -29.66
C VAL A 15 -0.65 -17.85 -29.11
N ARG A 16 0.49 -18.47 -29.43
CA ARG A 16 0.82 -19.83 -29.03
C ARG A 16 2.17 -19.87 -28.33
N ALA A 17 2.18 -20.39 -27.11
CA ALA A 17 3.39 -20.60 -26.31
C ALA A 17 4.28 -19.35 -26.13
N TYR A 18 3.67 -18.17 -25.98
CA TYR A 18 4.39 -16.92 -25.64
C TYR A 18 4.70 -16.88 -24.14
N PRO A 19 5.66 -16.06 -23.67
CA PRO A 19 5.79 -15.76 -22.25
C PRO A 19 4.44 -15.35 -21.64
N ALA A 20 4.16 -15.82 -20.42
CA ALA A 20 2.87 -15.57 -19.77
C ALA A 20 2.59 -14.08 -19.59
N ASP A 21 3.63 -13.26 -19.39
CA ASP A 21 3.51 -11.81 -19.26
C ASP A 21 3.00 -11.17 -20.55
N ASP A 22 3.53 -11.54 -21.71
CA ASP A 22 3.05 -11.07 -23.02
C ASP A 22 1.62 -11.53 -23.29
N GLY A 23 1.31 -12.78 -22.94
CA GLY A 23 -0.05 -13.30 -23.02
C GLY A 23 -1.03 -12.52 -22.13
N ASN A 24 -0.60 -12.14 -20.93
CA ASN A 24 -1.38 -11.29 -20.03
C ASN A 24 -1.56 -9.88 -20.57
N MET A 25 -0.52 -9.27 -21.16
CA MET A 25 -0.62 -7.97 -21.83
C MET A 25 -1.66 -8.01 -22.96
N LEU A 26 -1.66 -9.06 -23.77
CA LEU A 26 -2.66 -9.25 -24.81
C LEU A 26 -4.08 -9.30 -24.23
N ILE A 27 -4.29 -10.04 -23.13
CA ILE A 27 -5.60 -10.13 -22.46
C ILE A 27 -6.01 -8.79 -21.85
N GLU A 28 -5.07 -8.02 -21.31
CA GLU A 28 -5.32 -6.67 -20.79
C GLU A 28 -5.72 -5.69 -21.91
N ALA A 29 -5.13 -5.85 -23.10
CA ALA A 29 -5.51 -5.09 -24.28
C ALA A 29 -6.89 -5.48 -24.84
N MET A 30 -7.39 -6.68 -24.60
CA MET A 30 -8.74 -7.11 -25.02
C MET A 30 -9.86 -6.39 -24.25
N LYS A 31 -11.11 -6.57 -24.71
CA LYS A 31 -12.28 -6.11 -23.95
C LYS A 31 -12.34 -6.78 -22.56
N PRO A 32 -12.83 -6.05 -21.54
CA PRO A 32 -13.00 -6.57 -20.20
C PRO A 32 -13.66 -7.95 -20.16
N SER A 33 -13.00 -8.89 -19.50
CA SER A 33 -13.50 -10.25 -19.34
C SER A 33 -13.40 -10.72 -17.89
N LYS A 34 -14.25 -11.69 -17.51
CA LYS A 34 -14.22 -12.35 -16.21
C LYS A 34 -13.96 -13.84 -16.38
N ILE A 35 -13.13 -14.41 -15.50
CA ILE A 35 -12.89 -15.85 -15.46
C ILE A 35 -14.18 -16.54 -15.02
N THR A 36 -14.61 -17.55 -15.77
CA THR A 36 -15.79 -18.37 -15.45
C THR A 36 -15.44 -19.83 -15.20
N LYS A 37 -14.29 -20.29 -15.67
CA LYS A 37 -13.73 -21.60 -15.37
C LYS A 37 -12.23 -21.50 -15.21
N SER A 38 -11.68 -22.25 -14.27
CA SER A 38 -10.23 -22.39 -14.06
C SER A 38 -9.94 -23.81 -13.61
N GLN A 39 -9.18 -24.56 -14.40
CA GLN A 39 -8.86 -25.96 -14.11
C GLN A 39 -7.40 -26.28 -14.46
N LEU A 40 -6.88 -27.35 -13.88
CA LEU A 40 -5.56 -27.89 -14.19
C LEU A 40 -5.71 -29.13 -15.07
N THR A 41 -5.00 -29.18 -16.19
CA THR A 41 -4.99 -30.32 -17.12
C THR A 41 -3.56 -30.70 -17.48
N ALA A 42 -3.35 -31.85 -18.12
CA ALA A 42 -2.05 -32.20 -18.68
C ALA A 42 -1.58 -31.09 -19.63
N CYS A 43 -0.30 -30.69 -19.52
CA CYS A 43 0.24 -29.61 -20.33
C CYS A 43 0.41 -30.04 -21.79
N ASN A 44 -0.05 -29.19 -22.70
CA ASN A 44 0.22 -29.30 -24.14
C ASN A 44 0.70 -27.97 -24.74
N VAL A 45 1.12 -27.03 -23.90
CA VAL A 45 1.58 -25.69 -24.32
C VAL A 45 3.07 -25.67 -24.62
N CYS A 46 3.86 -26.45 -23.89
CA CYS A 46 5.30 -26.56 -24.10
C CYS A 46 5.71 -28.01 -24.40
N ASN A 47 6.94 -28.18 -24.89
CA ASN A 47 7.49 -29.48 -25.30
C ASN A 47 8.36 -30.16 -24.23
N LEU A 48 8.21 -29.79 -22.95
CA LEU A 48 8.92 -30.51 -21.88
C LEU A 48 8.46 -31.97 -21.81
N ALA A 49 9.41 -32.89 -21.85
CA ALA A 49 9.15 -34.33 -21.78
C ALA A 49 8.58 -34.77 -20.42
N VAL A 50 8.90 -34.04 -19.35
CA VAL A 50 8.43 -34.38 -18.00
C VAL A 50 6.93 -34.05 -17.88
N PRO A 51 6.07 -35.00 -17.46
CA PRO A 51 4.66 -34.75 -17.22
C PRO A 51 4.45 -33.63 -16.19
N HIS A 52 3.67 -32.62 -16.58
CA HIS A 52 3.31 -31.51 -15.71
C HIS A 52 1.94 -30.95 -16.11
N LYS A 53 1.44 -29.98 -15.34
CA LYS A 53 0.12 -29.39 -15.53
C LYS A 53 0.21 -28.05 -16.26
N MET A 54 -0.81 -27.76 -17.05
CA MET A 54 -1.15 -26.40 -17.48
C MET A 54 -2.44 -25.95 -16.81
N ARG A 55 -2.57 -24.65 -16.59
CA ARG A 55 -3.80 -24.03 -16.12
C ARG A 55 -4.61 -23.53 -17.30
N VAL A 56 -5.81 -24.06 -17.45
CA VAL A 56 -6.78 -23.64 -18.47
C VAL A 56 -7.80 -22.73 -17.81
N ARG A 57 -7.94 -21.50 -18.30
CA ARG A 57 -8.97 -20.56 -17.85
C ARG A 57 -9.85 -20.15 -19.02
N GLU A 58 -11.16 -20.20 -18.83
CA GLU A 58 -12.14 -19.64 -19.77
C GLU A 58 -12.73 -18.35 -19.20
N ARG A 59 -12.73 -17.31 -20.01
CA ARG A 59 -13.18 -15.96 -19.69
C ARG A 59 -14.38 -15.59 -20.57
N ARG A 60 -15.37 -14.92 -19.99
CA ARG A 60 -16.51 -14.33 -20.71
C ARG A 60 -16.41 -12.82 -20.75
N CYS A 61 -16.92 -12.23 -21.82
CA CYS A 61 -17.08 -10.78 -21.91
C CYS A 61 -17.86 -10.23 -20.70
N ARG A 62 -17.38 -9.12 -20.13
CA ARG A 62 -18.07 -8.32 -19.12
C ARG A 62 -18.12 -6.82 -19.47
N ASP A 63 -17.77 -6.49 -20.71
CA ASP A 63 -17.73 -5.11 -21.20
C ASP A 63 -19.11 -4.45 -21.16
N LYS A 64 -19.18 -3.22 -20.64
CA LYS A 64 -20.47 -2.50 -20.45
C LYS A 64 -21.17 -2.20 -21.77
N ALA A 65 -20.43 -1.81 -22.81
CA ALA A 65 -21.02 -1.54 -24.12
C ALA A 65 -21.65 -2.81 -24.73
N CYS A 66 -21.00 -3.97 -24.59
CA CYS A 66 -21.64 -5.24 -24.95
C CYS A 66 -22.89 -5.54 -24.11
N LYS A 67 -22.93 -5.16 -22.82
CA LYS A 67 -24.10 -5.33 -21.96
C LYS A 67 -25.26 -4.43 -22.38
N GLU A 68 -24.99 -3.18 -22.80
CA GLU A 68 -26.00 -2.22 -23.25
C GLU A 68 -26.72 -2.69 -24.52
N VAL A 69 -25.98 -3.24 -25.49
CA VAL A 69 -26.55 -3.75 -26.75
C VAL A 69 -27.17 -5.16 -26.61
N SER A 70 -26.95 -5.83 -25.48
CA SER A 70 -27.26 -7.25 -25.31
C SER A 70 -28.72 -7.65 -25.47
N ALA A 71 -29.67 -6.72 -25.33
CA ALA A 71 -31.12 -7.02 -25.33
C ALA A 71 -31.46 -8.26 -24.45
N GLY A 72 -30.76 -8.43 -23.33
CA GLY A 72 -30.92 -9.57 -22.40
C GLY A 72 -30.14 -10.84 -22.75
N LYS A 73 -29.46 -10.92 -23.91
CA LYS A 73 -28.67 -12.09 -24.33
C LYS A 73 -27.18 -11.92 -24.00
N PRO A 74 -26.52 -12.90 -23.34
CA PRO A 74 -25.09 -12.79 -23.07
C PRO A 74 -24.25 -12.63 -24.34
N CYS A 75 -23.23 -11.78 -24.27
CA CYS A 75 -22.23 -11.62 -25.32
C CYS A 75 -21.61 -12.97 -25.70
N ALA A 76 -21.57 -13.27 -27.00
CA ALA A 76 -21.13 -14.56 -27.53
C ALA A 76 -19.60 -14.76 -27.48
N TRP A 77 -18.82 -13.69 -27.28
CA TRP A 77 -17.36 -13.74 -27.17
C TRP A 77 -16.85 -14.42 -25.88
N TYR A 78 -15.84 -15.27 -26.05
CA TYR A 78 -15.06 -15.90 -24.99
C TYR A 78 -13.57 -15.82 -25.30
N CYS A 79 -12.75 -15.75 -24.24
CA CYS A 79 -11.30 -15.91 -24.31
C CYS A 79 -10.88 -17.13 -23.48
N LYS A 80 -9.90 -17.87 -23.95
CA LYS A 80 -9.31 -19.03 -23.28
C LYS A 80 -7.81 -18.82 -23.17
N THR A 81 -7.28 -19.08 -21.98
CA THR A 81 -5.84 -19.04 -21.71
C THR A 81 -5.38 -20.41 -21.25
N GLN A 82 -4.28 -20.89 -21.80
CA GLN A 82 -3.63 -22.14 -21.40
C GLN A 82 -2.20 -21.80 -20.99
N GLU A 83 -1.89 -21.88 -19.70
CA GLU A 83 -0.62 -21.45 -19.12
C GLU A 83 0.13 -22.64 -18.54
N CYS A 84 1.33 -22.93 -19.06
CA CYS A 84 2.22 -23.95 -18.52
C CYS A 84 2.68 -23.55 -17.11
N GLN A 85 2.49 -24.43 -16.12
CA GLN A 85 2.88 -24.14 -14.72
C GLN A 85 4.38 -24.36 -14.45
N LYS A 86 5.17 -24.75 -15.45
CA LYS A 86 6.62 -24.98 -15.34
C LYS A 86 7.43 -23.91 -16.05
N LEU A 87 7.15 -23.67 -17.33
CA LEU A 87 7.88 -22.70 -18.15
C LEU A 87 7.19 -21.34 -18.27
N HIS A 88 6.02 -21.18 -17.66
CA HIS A 88 5.22 -19.95 -17.76
C HIS A 88 4.99 -19.49 -19.21
N LEU A 89 4.81 -20.46 -20.12
CA LEU A 89 4.38 -20.20 -21.48
C LEU A 89 2.85 -20.24 -21.57
N MET A 90 2.26 -19.31 -22.32
CA MET A 90 0.82 -19.12 -22.45
C MET A 90 0.39 -19.19 -23.92
N THR A 91 -0.70 -19.92 -24.16
CA THR A 91 -1.48 -19.85 -25.40
C THR A 91 -2.78 -19.12 -25.11
N VAL A 92 -3.12 -18.12 -25.93
CA VAL A 92 -4.37 -17.36 -25.83
C VAL A 92 -5.19 -17.63 -27.09
N ALA A 93 -6.47 -17.94 -26.90
CA ALA A 93 -7.41 -18.19 -27.97
C ALA A 93 -8.75 -17.52 -27.68
N GLU A 94 -9.50 -17.19 -28.72
CA GLU A 94 -10.83 -16.63 -28.60
C GLU A 94 -11.87 -17.41 -29.42
N ARG A 95 -13.15 -17.18 -29.14
CA ARG A 95 -14.25 -17.68 -29.95
C ARG A 95 -15.45 -16.75 -29.83
N GLY A 96 -16.28 -16.77 -30.87
CA GLY A 96 -17.46 -15.91 -30.96
C GLY A 96 -17.07 -14.44 -31.10
N GLU A 97 -18.08 -13.59 -31.18
CA GLU A 97 -17.88 -12.17 -31.44
C GLU A 97 -18.50 -11.31 -30.33
N HIS A 98 -17.94 -10.12 -30.16
CA HIS A 98 -18.53 -9.11 -29.32
C HIS A 98 -19.79 -8.53 -29.97
N LEU A 99 -20.79 -8.19 -29.16
CA LEU A 99 -22.04 -7.58 -29.66
C LEU A 99 -21.83 -6.17 -30.24
N THR A 100 -20.71 -5.53 -29.91
CA THR A 100 -20.33 -4.23 -30.44
C THR A 100 -18.81 -4.08 -30.36
N PRO A 101 -18.17 -3.40 -31.33
CA PRO A 101 -16.75 -3.07 -31.24
C PRO A 101 -16.48 -1.96 -30.21
N ARG A 102 -17.45 -1.09 -29.91
CA ARG A 102 -17.32 0.02 -28.95
C ARG A 102 -16.94 -0.49 -27.58
N ARG A 103 -15.90 0.05 -26.93
CA ARG A 103 -15.58 -0.27 -25.53
C ARG A 103 -16.46 0.56 -24.60
N GLY A 104 -16.91 -0.05 -23.50
CA GLY A 104 -17.56 0.70 -22.43
C GLY A 104 -16.56 1.62 -21.72
N VAL A 105 -17.05 2.75 -21.19
CA VAL A 105 -16.24 3.59 -20.29
C VAL A 105 -16.10 2.84 -18.96
N GLU A 106 -14.93 2.25 -18.75
CA GLU A 106 -14.53 1.66 -17.47
C GLU A 106 -13.40 2.47 -16.84
N PRO A 107 -13.37 2.57 -15.50
CA PRO A 107 -12.23 3.17 -14.81
C PRO A 107 -10.96 2.40 -15.18
N VAL A 108 -9.90 3.14 -15.46
CA VAL A 108 -8.58 2.60 -15.81
C VAL A 108 -8.16 1.60 -14.74
N ARG A 109 -7.87 0.38 -15.18
CA ARG A 109 -7.37 -0.69 -14.31
C ARG A 109 -5.88 -0.56 -14.14
N MET A 110 -5.41 -0.91 -12.95
CA MET A 110 -3.98 -1.16 -12.74
C MET A 110 -3.57 -2.41 -13.51
N THR A 111 -2.66 -2.23 -14.48
CA THR A 111 -1.99 -3.32 -15.20
C THR A 111 -1.16 -4.17 -14.23
N ALA A 112 -0.71 -5.35 -14.67
CA ALA A 112 0.23 -6.16 -13.90
C ALA A 112 1.48 -5.37 -13.49
N ALA A 113 2.06 -4.60 -14.41
CA ALA A 113 3.24 -3.76 -14.15
C ALA A 113 2.96 -2.64 -13.13
N MET A 114 1.81 -1.96 -13.23
CA MET A 114 1.41 -0.96 -12.23
C MET A 114 1.20 -1.57 -10.85
N LYS A 115 0.65 -2.80 -10.78
CA LYS A 115 0.49 -3.52 -9.50
C LYS A 115 1.83 -3.90 -8.88
N ALA A 116 2.77 -4.41 -9.68
CA ALA A 116 4.12 -4.71 -9.20
C ALA A 116 4.79 -3.45 -8.64
N PHE A 117 4.77 -2.36 -9.40
CA PHE A 117 5.29 -1.06 -8.95
C PHE A 117 4.60 -0.56 -7.67
N ALA A 118 3.27 -0.66 -7.59
CA ALA A 118 2.52 -0.30 -6.40
C ALA A 118 2.85 -1.18 -5.20
N THR A 119 3.06 -2.47 -5.41
CA THR A 119 3.45 -3.42 -4.38
C THR A 119 4.82 -3.09 -3.81
N ASP A 120 5.82 -2.80 -4.65
CA ASP A 120 7.17 -2.44 -4.21
C ASP A 120 7.16 -1.15 -3.38
N LEU A 121 6.45 -0.12 -3.84
CA LEU A 121 6.34 1.14 -3.11
C LEU A 121 5.47 1.01 -1.85
N ALA A 122 4.44 0.17 -1.87
CA ALA A 122 3.65 -0.11 -0.68
C ALA A 122 4.46 -0.86 0.39
N ALA A 123 5.33 -1.79 -0.03
CA ALA A 123 6.26 -2.48 0.88
C ALA A 123 7.28 -1.52 1.51
N GLN A 124 7.63 -0.44 0.82
CA GLN A 124 8.44 0.67 1.35
C GLN A 124 7.64 1.68 2.20
N GLY A 125 6.34 1.44 2.44
CA GLY A 125 5.49 2.32 3.25
C GLY A 125 4.98 3.58 2.56
N LEU A 126 5.11 3.71 1.22
CA LEU A 126 4.62 4.89 0.52
C LEU A 126 3.08 4.96 0.51
N LYS A 127 2.54 6.16 0.70
CA LYS A 127 1.09 6.43 0.65
C LYS A 127 0.50 6.20 -0.76
N PRO A 128 -0.74 5.69 -0.90
CA PRO A 128 -1.39 5.44 -2.19
C PRO A 128 -1.41 6.63 -3.16
N SER A 129 -1.49 7.87 -2.66
CA SER A 129 -1.42 9.08 -3.49
C SER A 129 -0.05 9.28 -4.14
N ARG A 130 1.03 8.99 -3.41
CA ARG A 130 2.41 9.06 -3.92
C ARG A 130 2.68 7.94 -4.91
N ILE A 131 2.17 6.73 -4.64
CA ILE A 131 2.23 5.60 -5.56
C ILE A 131 1.54 5.96 -6.88
N ARG A 132 0.34 6.54 -6.83
CA ARG A 132 -0.39 6.99 -8.03
C ARG A 132 0.40 8.04 -8.82
N ASN A 133 0.97 9.05 -8.16
CA ASN A 133 1.75 10.07 -8.86
C ASN A 133 3.03 9.46 -9.47
N GLY A 134 3.67 8.52 -8.77
CA GLY A 134 4.79 7.76 -9.31
C GLY A 134 4.43 6.96 -10.56
N MET A 135 3.21 6.41 -10.65
CA MET A 135 2.75 5.71 -11.86
C MET A 135 2.68 6.64 -13.07
N MET A 136 2.23 7.89 -12.88
CA MET A 136 2.15 8.88 -13.96
C MET A 136 3.52 9.05 -14.63
N THR A 137 4.58 9.25 -13.83
CA THR A 137 5.95 9.41 -14.34
C THR A 137 6.54 8.10 -14.84
N ARG A 138 6.39 7.00 -14.10
CA ARG A 138 7.05 5.71 -14.40
C ARG A 138 6.54 5.04 -15.67
N PHE A 139 5.26 5.26 -16.01
CA PHE A 139 4.59 4.65 -17.14
C PHE A 139 4.16 5.68 -18.20
N SER A 140 4.60 6.94 -18.07
CA SER A 140 4.27 8.03 -19.00
C SER A 140 2.76 8.16 -19.26
N LEU A 141 1.96 8.10 -18.20
CA LEU A 141 0.50 8.14 -18.28
C LEU A 141 -0.02 9.58 -18.26
N ASP A 142 -1.11 9.82 -18.95
CA ASP A 142 -1.90 11.04 -18.87
C ASP A 142 -3.07 10.91 -17.88
N HIS A 143 -3.88 11.96 -17.75
CA HIS A 143 -5.03 11.96 -16.84
C HIS A 143 -6.14 10.96 -17.23
N GLU A 144 -6.23 10.55 -18.50
CA GLU A 144 -7.25 9.60 -18.97
C GLU A 144 -6.84 8.15 -18.78
N THR A 145 -5.53 7.87 -18.80
CA THR A 145 -4.93 6.53 -18.69
C THR A 145 -4.37 6.25 -17.29
N LEU A 146 -4.34 7.23 -16.40
CA LEU A 146 -3.92 7.06 -15.01
C LEU A 146 -5.05 6.48 -14.15
N PRO A 147 -4.83 5.36 -13.42
CA PRO A 147 -5.80 4.85 -12.46
C PRO A 147 -6.21 5.92 -11.44
N SER A 148 -7.50 5.96 -11.09
CA SER A 148 -7.98 6.90 -10.06
C SER A 148 -7.35 6.57 -8.70
N LEU A 149 -7.29 7.56 -7.82
CA LEU A 149 -6.74 7.37 -6.46
C LEU A 149 -7.48 6.27 -5.71
N GLN A 150 -8.80 6.18 -5.87
CA GLN A 150 -9.61 5.15 -5.22
C GLN A 150 -9.23 3.73 -5.68
N VAL A 151 -8.86 3.55 -6.96
CA VAL A 151 -8.42 2.25 -7.49
C VAL A 151 -7.09 1.84 -6.86
N VAL A 152 -6.13 2.78 -6.79
CA VAL A 152 -4.82 2.54 -6.17
C VAL A 152 -4.96 2.25 -4.68
N GLN A 153 -5.77 3.04 -3.96
CA GLN A 153 -6.05 2.83 -2.53
C GLN A 153 -6.62 1.43 -2.25
N ARG A 154 -7.63 1.00 -3.01
CA ARG A 154 -8.23 -0.33 -2.83
C ARG A 154 -7.20 -1.45 -2.99
N PHE A 155 -6.34 -1.34 -4.02
CA PHE A 155 -5.29 -2.34 -4.25
C PHE A 155 -4.25 -2.35 -3.13
N VAL A 156 -3.68 -1.18 -2.82
CA VAL A 156 -2.62 -1.04 -1.81
C VAL A 156 -3.12 -1.47 -0.43
N ASN A 157 -4.30 -1.02 0.00
CA ASN A 157 -4.86 -1.39 1.30
C ASN A 157 -5.15 -2.89 1.41
N HIS A 158 -5.57 -3.53 0.32
CA HIS A 158 -5.75 -4.98 0.30
C HIS A 158 -4.41 -5.71 0.40
N TYR A 159 -3.41 -5.28 -0.38
CA TYR A 159 -2.07 -5.85 -0.35
C TYR A 159 -1.42 -5.72 1.03
N THR A 160 -1.41 -4.53 1.62
CA THR A 160 -0.81 -4.28 2.94
C THR A 160 -1.46 -5.12 4.02
N ARG A 161 -2.80 -5.19 4.05
CA ARG A 161 -3.55 -6.01 5.03
C ARG A 161 -3.30 -7.52 4.87
N SER A 162 -3.21 -8.01 3.64
CA SER A 162 -3.15 -9.46 3.36
C SER A 162 -1.73 -10.03 3.30
N ARG A 163 -0.71 -9.20 3.01
CA ARG A 163 0.66 -9.66 2.73
C ARG A 163 1.72 -9.04 3.62
N LEU A 164 1.50 -7.83 4.12
CA LEU A 164 2.49 -7.12 4.94
C LEU A 164 2.17 -7.17 6.44
N ARG A 165 1.17 -7.96 6.87
CA ARG A 165 0.79 -8.17 8.28
C ARG A 165 0.86 -6.86 9.09
N ASN A 166 0.21 -5.82 8.57
CA ASN A 166 0.32 -4.44 9.06
C ASN A 166 -0.25 -4.20 10.49
N ASN A 167 -0.45 -5.27 11.26
CA ASN A 167 -0.83 -5.25 12.68
C ASN A 167 0.36 -5.66 13.57
N ASP A 168 1.24 -6.57 13.12
CA ASP A 168 2.32 -7.15 13.94
C ASP A 168 3.36 -6.06 14.34
N PHE A 169 3.57 -5.05 13.48
CA PHE A 169 4.46 -3.91 13.79
C PHE A 169 3.92 -2.96 14.87
N ILE A 170 2.59 -2.86 15.04
CA ILE A 170 2.04 -1.96 16.06
C ILE A 170 2.27 -2.56 17.44
N ASP A 171 2.06 -3.86 17.59
CA ASP A 171 2.28 -4.55 18.86
C ASP A 171 3.79 -4.59 19.20
N GLU A 172 4.65 -4.86 18.22
CA GLU A 172 6.11 -4.80 18.38
C GLU A 172 6.60 -3.39 18.74
N ALA A 173 6.21 -2.37 17.98
CA ALA A 173 6.59 -0.99 18.29
C ALA A 173 6.02 -0.50 19.63
N THR A 174 4.82 -0.97 20.01
CA THR A 174 4.22 -0.66 21.31
C THR A 174 5.06 -1.27 22.44
N ASN A 175 5.52 -2.52 22.26
CA ASN A 175 6.42 -3.16 23.23
C ASN A 175 7.75 -2.42 23.32
N ASP A 176 8.38 -2.05 22.20
CA ASP A 176 9.63 -1.27 22.21
C ASP A 176 9.47 0.07 22.96
N ILE A 177 8.35 0.77 22.73
CA ILE A 177 8.04 2.01 23.44
C ILE A 177 7.86 1.74 24.94
N TRP A 178 7.21 0.64 25.31
CA TRP A 178 7.00 0.29 26.71
C TRP A 178 8.27 -0.15 27.43
N GLU A 179 9.14 -0.91 26.77
CA GLU A 179 10.42 -1.35 27.32
C GLU A 179 11.38 -0.18 27.56
N ALA A 180 11.34 0.83 26.69
CA ALA A 180 12.10 2.06 26.84
C ALA A 180 11.39 3.15 27.68
N GLY A 181 10.24 2.84 28.28
CA GLY A 181 9.43 3.83 29.00
C GLY A 181 10.16 4.44 30.21
N PHE A 182 10.04 5.76 30.38
CA PHE A 182 10.69 6.48 31.47
C PHE A 182 10.26 5.99 32.86
N THR A 183 11.25 5.57 33.63
CA THR A 183 11.14 5.12 35.03
C THR A 183 11.82 6.08 36.00
N GLY A 184 12.71 6.96 35.51
CA GLY A 184 13.57 7.82 36.31
C GLY A 184 14.89 7.14 36.73
N GLY A 185 15.01 5.82 36.55
CA GLY A 185 16.21 5.04 36.88
C GLY A 185 17.26 4.97 35.77
N GLU A 186 17.00 5.56 34.61
CA GLU A 186 17.87 5.46 33.42
C GLU A 186 19.22 6.13 33.65
N ALA A 187 20.28 5.61 33.01
CA ALA A 187 21.57 6.30 32.96
C ALA A 187 21.44 7.62 32.18
N ASP A 188 22.37 8.54 32.38
CA ASP A 188 22.24 9.91 31.86
C ASP A 188 22.16 10.01 30.32
N ASP A 189 22.86 9.12 29.63
CA ASP A 189 22.89 9.02 28.16
C ASP A 189 21.93 7.95 27.62
N ALA A 190 21.28 7.17 28.48
CA ALA A 190 20.34 6.15 28.05
C ALA A 190 19.07 6.83 27.51
N PRO A 191 18.64 6.52 26.27
CA PRO A 191 17.41 7.05 25.73
C PRO A 191 16.21 6.40 26.41
N PHE A 192 15.16 7.19 26.60
CA PHE A 192 13.88 6.71 27.09
C PHE A 192 12.73 7.33 26.30
N THR A 193 11.59 6.66 26.34
CA THR A 193 10.33 7.11 25.76
C THR A 193 9.39 7.61 26.85
N PHE A 194 8.53 8.56 26.50
CA PHE A 194 7.52 9.09 27.41
C PHE A 194 6.33 9.65 26.65
N SER A 195 5.18 9.76 27.31
CA SER A 195 3.97 10.37 26.72
C SER A 195 3.20 11.12 27.79
N TRP A 196 2.24 11.94 27.36
CA TRP A 196 1.31 12.60 28.27
C TRP A 196 0.29 11.61 28.83
N ARG A 197 -0.31 10.84 27.93
CA ARG A 197 -1.31 9.82 28.23
C ARG A 197 -0.59 8.54 28.63
N MET A 198 -1.12 7.86 29.65
CA MET A 198 -0.56 6.63 30.20
C MET A 198 -1.64 5.56 30.26
N THR A 199 -1.24 4.29 30.13
CA THR A 199 -2.10 3.15 30.44
C THR A 199 -2.34 3.05 31.94
N ALA A 200 -3.32 2.22 32.35
CA ALA A 200 -3.57 1.95 33.76
C ALA A 200 -2.33 1.39 34.50
N ASP A 201 -1.47 0.66 33.79
CA ASP A 201 -0.23 0.09 34.32
C ASP A 201 0.96 1.06 34.29
N GLY A 202 0.71 2.34 33.99
CA GLY A 202 1.75 3.39 34.01
C GLY A 202 2.71 3.36 32.82
N LYS A 203 2.34 2.73 31.69
CA LYS A 203 3.13 2.73 30.46
C LYS A 203 2.70 3.87 29.51
N PRO A 204 3.59 4.39 28.65
CA PRO A 204 3.21 5.40 27.67
C PRO A 204 2.06 4.92 26.76
N TRP A 205 1.05 5.76 26.57
CA TRP A 205 -0.03 5.48 25.62
C TRP A 205 0.45 5.69 24.20
N VAL A 206 0.51 4.62 23.41
CA VAL A 206 0.97 4.67 22.03
C VAL A 206 -0.15 5.02 21.06
N GLY A 207 -1.43 4.73 21.33
CA GLY A 207 -2.53 5.04 20.41
C GLY A 207 -2.41 4.40 19.01
N ARG A 208 -3.46 4.51 18.19
CA ARG A 208 -3.48 3.92 16.82
C ARG A 208 -3.19 4.92 15.70
N GLY A 209 -3.09 6.20 16.05
CA GLY A 209 -2.85 7.29 15.10
C GLY A 209 -4.05 7.66 14.24
N THR A 210 -5.27 7.26 14.62
CA THR A 210 -6.51 7.75 13.99
C THR A 210 -6.89 9.12 14.54
N ASP A 211 -7.96 9.71 14.03
CA ASP A 211 -8.46 10.99 14.56
C ASP A 211 -9.03 10.84 15.97
N GLU A 212 -9.66 9.69 16.26
CA GLU A 212 -10.25 9.35 17.55
C GLU A 212 -9.25 8.75 18.55
N ASP A 213 -8.15 8.18 18.06
CA ASP A 213 -7.11 7.52 18.87
C ASP A 213 -5.72 7.99 18.43
N PRO A 214 -5.40 9.28 18.66
CA PRO A 214 -4.12 9.86 18.28
C PRO A 214 -2.95 9.25 19.07
N PHE A 215 -1.75 9.42 18.54
CA PHE A 215 -0.52 9.08 19.23
C PHE A 215 0.42 10.26 19.39
N LEU A 216 1.15 10.23 20.50
CA LEU A 216 2.23 11.14 20.82
C LEU A 216 3.27 10.40 21.67
N VAL A 217 4.50 10.30 21.18
CA VAL A 217 5.60 9.64 21.89
C VAL A 217 6.82 10.54 21.86
N GLY A 218 7.27 10.96 23.03
CA GLY A 218 8.50 11.70 23.25
C GLY A 218 9.69 10.77 23.45
N ILE A 219 10.85 11.19 22.99
CA ILE A 219 12.14 10.50 23.14
C ILE A 219 13.17 11.54 23.62
N SER A 220 13.91 11.20 24.66
CA SER A 220 14.97 12.05 25.22
C SER A 220 16.00 11.22 25.99
N THR A 221 17.03 11.89 26.51
CA THR A 221 17.97 11.39 27.53
C THR A 221 18.04 12.42 28.64
N LYS A 222 18.46 12.03 29.86
CA LYS A 222 18.61 13.00 30.96
C LYS A 222 19.62 14.10 30.60
N ASN A 223 20.71 13.75 29.90
CA ASN A 223 21.70 14.71 29.45
C ASN A 223 21.16 15.73 28.44
N LEU A 224 20.20 15.36 27.60
CA LEU A 224 19.49 16.32 26.74
C LEU A 224 18.61 17.24 27.57
N LEU A 225 17.84 16.70 28.52
CA LEU A 225 16.97 17.51 29.38
C LEU A 225 17.75 18.53 30.23
N ARG A 226 18.90 18.13 30.79
CA ARG A 226 19.77 19.05 31.56
C ARG A 226 20.33 20.21 30.74
N LYS A 227 20.24 20.20 29.41
CA LYS A 227 20.58 21.39 28.62
C LYS A 227 19.68 22.58 28.92
N ALA A 228 18.49 22.37 29.49
CA ALA A 228 17.64 23.44 29.98
C ALA A 228 17.88 23.81 31.45
N GLU A 229 18.79 23.13 32.16
CA GLU A 229 19.17 23.41 33.56
C GLU A 229 20.08 24.64 33.66
N ARG A 230 19.50 25.79 33.32
CA ARG A 230 20.12 27.11 33.32
C ARG A 230 19.06 28.17 33.60
N ASP A 231 19.46 29.41 33.85
CA ASP A 231 18.52 30.52 34.08
C ASP A 231 17.51 30.62 32.91
N PRO A 232 16.18 30.54 33.15
CA PRO A 232 15.16 30.70 32.10
C PRO A 232 15.26 32.02 31.32
N ALA A 233 15.83 33.07 31.92
CA ALA A 233 16.08 34.34 31.21
C ALA A 233 17.27 34.26 30.23
N SER A 234 18.08 33.19 30.28
CA SER A 234 19.31 33.03 29.50
C SER A 234 19.13 32.28 28.18
N PHE A 235 17.94 31.74 27.89
CA PHE A 235 17.67 30.97 26.68
C PHE A 235 16.26 31.19 26.13
N ILE A 236 16.08 30.78 24.87
CA ILE A 236 14.77 30.72 24.20
C ILE A 236 14.42 29.25 23.98
N LEU A 237 13.24 28.84 24.41
CA LEU A 237 12.68 27.52 24.11
C LEU A 237 12.09 27.54 22.68
N HIS A 238 12.51 26.58 21.86
CA HIS A 238 11.99 26.35 20.52
C HIS A 238 11.24 25.03 20.47
N MET A 239 10.09 25.04 19.80
CA MET A 239 9.33 23.84 19.48
C MET A 239 8.78 23.96 18.07
N ASP A 240 9.33 23.17 17.15
CA ASP A 240 8.95 23.21 15.74
C ASP A 240 8.57 21.82 15.22
N ALA A 241 7.60 21.77 14.29
CA ALA A 241 7.21 20.55 13.61
C ALA A 241 7.98 20.39 12.28
N THR A 242 8.70 19.28 12.14
CA THR A 242 9.35 18.86 10.89
C THR A 242 8.76 17.54 10.39
N PHE A 243 8.80 17.33 9.07
CA PHE A 243 8.27 16.14 8.42
C PHE A 243 9.37 15.31 7.75
N LYS A 244 10.64 15.76 7.78
CA LYS A 244 11.76 15.14 7.06
C LYS A 244 12.46 14.01 7.83
N LEU A 245 12.05 13.74 9.06
CA LEU A 245 12.74 12.81 9.95
C LEU A 245 12.06 11.42 10.05
N SER A 246 10.85 11.26 9.50
CA SER A 246 10.14 9.97 9.50
C SER A 246 9.86 9.50 8.08
N GLN A 247 10.15 8.22 7.78
CA GLN A 247 9.81 7.61 6.48
C GLN A 247 8.28 7.59 6.25
N ALA A 248 7.51 7.58 7.34
CA ALA A 248 6.04 7.63 7.35
C ALA A 248 5.46 9.07 7.25
N TRP A 249 6.29 10.10 7.26
CA TRP A 249 5.89 11.52 7.23
C TRP A 249 4.96 11.94 8.37
N TYR A 250 5.10 11.30 9.53
CA TYR A 250 4.51 11.81 10.76
C TYR A 250 5.18 13.13 11.15
N PRO A 251 4.41 14.12 11.64
CA PRO A 251 4.99 15.31 12.25
C PRO A 251 5.89 14.89 13.40
N VAL A 252 7.10 15.41 13.37
CA VAL A 252 8.09 15.28 14.42
C VAL A 252 8.25 16.64 15.07
N PHE A 253 7.88 16.77 16.34
CA PHE A 253 8.14 17.99 17.10
C PHE A 253 9.54 17.92 17.68
N VAL A 254 10.37 18.90 17.34
CA VAL A 254 11.71 19.05 17.90
C VAL A 254 11.64 20.12 18.97
N VAL A 255 11.93 19.75 20.22
CA VAL A 255 11.98 20.67 21.35
C VAL A 255 13.43 20.90 21.75
N SER A 256 13.80 22.16 21.91
CA SER A 256 15.20 22.58 22.06
C SER A 256 15.30 23.94 22.73
N VAL A 257 16.49 24.30 23.20
CA VAL A 257 16.79 25.64 23.72
C VAL A 257 17.95 26.26 22.95
N SER A 258 17.83 27.54 22.63
CA SER A 258 18.95 28.34 22.10
C SER A 258 19.49 29.26 23.19
N ASP A 259 20.79 29.21 23.43
CA ASP A 259 21.43 30.05 24.44
C ASP A 259 21.81 31.44 23.94
N SER A 260 22.34 32.29 24.83
CA SER A 260 22.81 33.64 24.51
C SER A 260 23.92 33.66 23.45
N ASN A 261 24.66 32.56 23.30
CA ASN A 261 25.66 32.36 22.24
C ASN A 261 25.03 31.86 20.92
N ARG A 262 23.69 31.80 20.83
CA ARG A 262 22.91 31.31 19.69
C ARG A 262 23.21 29.84 19.36
N THR A 263 23.67 29.06 20.34
CA THR A 263 23.89 27.63 20.18
C THR A 263 22.60 26.89 20.43
N PHE A 264 22.24 26.00 19.51
CA PHE A 264 21.06 25.16 19.60
C PHE A 264 21.35 23.89 20.41
N HIS A 265 20.54 23.62 21.43
CA HIS A 265 20.62 22.42 22.25
C HIS A 265 19.31 21.64 22.19
N LEU A 266 19.35 20.43 21.66
CA LEU A 266 18.19 19.54 21.62
C LEU A 266 17.80 19.11 23.04
N LEU A 267 16.50 19.13 23.35
CA LEU A 267 15.95 18.59 24.59
C LEU A 267 15.21 17.27 24.35
N ALA A 268 14.30 17.24 23.38
CA ALA A 268 13.47 16.07 23.11
C ALA A 268 12.94 16.09 21.68
N ILE A 269 12.57 14.90 21.21
CA ILE A 269 11.88 14.71 19.93
C ILE A 269 10.56 14.01 20.21
N PHE A 270 9.46 14.53 19.66
CA PHE A 270 8.16 13.86 19.72
C PHE A 270 7.73 13.40 18.35
N ILE A 271 7.30 12.15 18.24
CA ILE A 271 6.61 11.64 17.05
C ILE A 271 5.11 11.72 17.34
N SER A 272 4.38 12.38 16.44
CA SER A 272 2.96 12.67 16.62
C SER A 272 2.16 12.18 15.42
N SER A 273 0.94 11.69 15.62
CA SER A 273 0.04 11.40 14.50
C SER A 273 -0.54 12.65 13.84
N GLN A 274 -0.60 13.77 14.58
CA GLN A 274 -1.33 14.97 14.17
C GLN A 274 -0.60 16.27 14.54
N ARG A 275 -0.95 17.37 13.88
CA ARG A 275 -0.45 18.72 14.18
C ARG A 275 -1.62 19.63 14.60
N LYS A 276 -2.17 19.32 15.78
CA LYS A 276 -3.22 20.09 16.45
C LYS A 276 -2.67 20.69 17.73
N GLU A 277 -3.27 21.79 18.19
CA GLU A 277 -2.90 22.48 19.42
C GLU A 277 -2.81 21.53 20.63
N GLU A 278 -3.80 20.63 20.75
CA GLU A 278 -3.81 19.59 21.79
C GLU A 278 -2.50 18.79 21.86
N HIS A 279 -1.94 18.37 20.72
CA HIS A 279 -0.70 17.59 20.71
C HIS A 279 0.53 18.42 21.11
N TYR A 280 0.55 19.73 20.83
CA TYR A 280 1.62 20.60 21.33
C TYR A 280 1.52 20.74 22.86
N THR A 281 0.31 20.96 23.37
CA THR A 281 0.05 21.02 24.81
C THR A 281 0.43 19.73 25.51
N GLU A 282 0.00 18.57 24.98
CA GLU A 282 0.37 17.26 25.51
C GLU A 282 1.88 17.04 25.50
N ALA A 283 2.59 17.41 24.43
CA ALA A 283 4.05 17.28 24.36
C ALA A 283 4.76 18.13 25.42
N LEU A 284 4.35 19.39 25.59
CA LEU A 284 4.92 20.26 26.62
C LEU A 284 4.61 19.78 28.04
N CYS A 285 3.39 19.29 28.28
CA CYS A 285 3.00 18.70 29.56
C CYS A 285 3.78 17.41 29.86
N ALA A 286 3.99 16.56 28.87
CA ALA A 286 4.80 15.35 28.98
C ALA A 286 6.27 15.70 29.26
N LEU A 287 6.82 16.67 28.54
CA LEU A 287 8.19 17.14 28.73
C LEU A 287 8.40 17.68 30.15
N ARG A 288 7.46 18.50 30.64
CA ARG A 288 7.50 19.02 32.01
C ARG A 288 7.48 17.91 33.07
N ARG A 289 6.81 16.78 32.81
CA ARG A 289 6.74 15.65 33.75
C ARG A 289 8.08 14.92 33.87
N VAL A 290 8.85 14.82 32.79
CA VAL A 290 10.15 14.12 32.76
C VAL A 290 11.33 15.06 33.01
N TYR A 291 11.11 16.37 32.90
CA TYR A 291 12.06 17.40 33.29
C TYR A 291 12.19 17.42 34.81
N MET A 292 13.30 16.86 35.31
CA MET A 292 13.73 16.91 36.71
C MET A 292 14.75 18.03 36.91
#